data_AF-A0A0J9S1Q4-F1
#
_entry.id   AF-A0A0J9S1Q4-F1
#
_cell.length_a   1.000
_cell.length_b   1.000
_cell.length_c   1.000
_cell.angle_alpha   90.00
_cell.angle_beta   90.00
_cell.angle_gamma   90.00
#
_symmetry.space_group_name_H-M   'P 1'
#
loop_
_entity.id
_entity.type
_entity.pdbx_description
1 polymer ?
#
loop_
_entity_poly.entity_id
_entity_poly.type
_entity_poly.pdbx_seq_one_letter_code
_entity_poly.pdbx_strand_id
1 'polypeptide(L)'
;MTGKILDIEKWKTQYPFLNEVWTFYNELDKTLNETDNGAYSQGCSTLRIYENVRINEQKNTCTRLFKNTFLLSNRDYRTDDFNKYCDILYIWLYFEIQKYNLNAQIINQIFQGSINAAQKKSRTKFSCPYFSYNEKLEEPEKLIKLRIFQYNTSTIKNILNNINHPDNCSCLEYVYECINIYYDMNNKFCAKPEDINITYKGTCDILKNFNSNYSSYIRNYNGWNTSLFSSNI
;
A
#
# COMPACT_ATOMS: atom_id res chain seq x y z
N MET A 1 4.78 -0.12 -22.77
CA MET A 1 3.47 -0.75 -22.48
C MET A 1 2.76 0.13 -21.47
N THR A 2 1.76 0.89 -21.90
CA THR A 2 0.89 1.65 -21.01
C THR A 2 -0.05 0.67 -20.33
N GLY A 3 0.36 0.15 -19.17
CA GLY A 3 -0.52 -0.58 -18.27
C GLY A 3 -1.73 0.31 -17.98
N LYS A 4 -2.93 -0.27 -18.07
CA LYS A 4 -4.16 0.37 -17.59
C LYS A 4 -3.86 0.89 -16.18
N ILE A 5 -3.86 2.20 -15.99
CA ILE A 5 -3.77 2.79 -14.65
C ILE A 5 -4.83 2.10 -13.80
N LEU A 6 -4.43 1.50 -12.68
CA LEU A 6 -5.39 0.96 -11.73
C LEU A 6 -6.41 2.05 -11.38
N ASP A 7 -7.68 1.75 -11.59
CA ASP A 7 -8.76 2.64 -11.23
C ASP A 7 -9.12 2.41 -9.75
N ILE A 8 -8.53 3.23 -8.88
CA ILE A 8 -8.83 3.21 -7.44
C ILE A 8 -10.33 3.40 -7.19
N GLU A 9 -11.02 4.18 -8.02
CA GLU A 9 -12.47 4.39 -7.88
C GLU A 9 -13.24 3.10 -8.21
N LYS A 10 -12.77 2.32 -9.18
CA LYS A 10 -13.29 0.97 -9.41
C LYS A 10 -13.12 0.07 -8.19
N TRP A 11 -11.95 0.06 -7.55
CA TRP A 11 -11.72 -0.78 -6.36
C TRP A 11 -12.56 -0.35 -5.16
N LYS A 12 -12.72 0.96 -4.95
CA LYS A 12 -13.63 1.50 -3.93
C LYS A 12 -15.07 1.03 -4.11
N THR A 13 -15.51 0.96 -5.36
CA THR A 13 -16.86 0.53 -5.73
C THR A 13 -17.03 -0.98 -5.65
N GLN A 14 -16.02 -1.75 -6.10
CA GLN A 14 -16.07 -3.21 -6.14
C GLN A 14 -15.88 -3.84 -4.75
N TYR A 15 -15.10 -3.22 -3.87
CA TYR A 15 -14.78 -3.73 -2.54
C TYR A 15 -15.09 -2.70 -1.45
N PRO A 16 -16.39 -2.37 -1.25
CA PRO A 16 -16.81 -1.33 -0.30
C PRO A 16 -16.44 -1.66 1.15
N PHE A 17 -16.31 -2.95 1.50
CA PHE A 17 -15.87 -3.40 2.82
C PHE A 17 -14.45 -2.96 3.21
N LEU A 18 -13.64 -2.52 2.25
CA LEU A 18 -12.32 -1.91 2.49
C LEU A 18 -12.42 -0.40 2.81
N ASN A 19 -13.59 0.09 3.22
CA ASN A 19 -13.86 1.51 3.46
C ASN A 19 -12.82 2.19 4.36
N GLU A 20 -12.27 1.52 5.37
CA GLU A 20 -11.24 2.11 6.23
C GLU A 20 -9.96 2.47 5.45
N VAL A 21 -9.52 1.58 4.55
CA VAL A 21 -8.37 1.82 3.67
C VAL A 21 -8.64 3.03 2.78
N TRP A 22 -9.82 3.08 2.16
CA TRP A 22 -10.18 4.14 1.23
C TRP A 22 -10.47 5.47 1.89
N THR A 23 -11.03 5.46 3.10
CA THR A 23 -11.25 6.66 3.91
C THR A 23 -9.92 7.33 4.22
N PHE A 24 -8.92 6.54 4.66
CA PHE A 24 -7.60 7.09 4.96
C PHE A 24 -6.85 7.50 3.68
N TYR A 25 -6.93 6.70 2.61
CA TYR A 25 -6.37 7.07 1.31
C TYR A 25 -6.90 8.45 0.85
N ASN A 26 -8.21 8.67 0.93
CA ASN A 26 -8.82 9.94 0.56
C ASN A 26 -8.34 11.09 1.45
N GLU A 27 -8.08 10.83 2.74
CA GLU A 27 -7.49 11.84 3.62
C GLU A 27 -6.09 12.26 3.19
N LEU A 28 -5.25 11.29 2.80
CA LEU A 28 -3.94 11.57 2.22
C LEU A 28 -4.06 12.38 0.92
N ASP A 29 -5.05 12.02 0.09
CA ASP A 29 -5.26 12.61 -1.22
C ASP A 29 -5.86 14.03 -1.20
N LYS A 30 -6.42 14.48 -0.07
CA LYS A 30 -6.94 15.85 0.09
C LYS A 30 -5.93 16.91 -0.36
N THR A 31 -6.43 17.88 -1.12
CA THR A 31 -5.70 19.08 -1.51
C THR A 31 -5.25 19.87 -0.28
N LEU A 32 -4.14 20.58 -0.40
CA LEU A 32 -3.61 21.42 0.67
C LEU A 32 -4.47 22.68 0.83
N ASN A 33 -4.79 23.04 2.07
CA ASN A 33 -5.33 24.36 2.38
C ASN A 33 -4.19 25.39 2.37
N GLU A 34 -4.48 26.66 2.06
CA GLU A 34 -3.47 27.72 1.88
C GLU A 34 -2.49 27.86 3.07
N THR A 35 -2.97 27.65 4.30
CA THR A 35 -2.20 27.78 5.54
C THR A 35 -1.24 26.61 5.79
N ASP A 36 -1.70 25.37 5.54
CA ASP A 36 -0.86 24.15 5.63
C ASP A 36 0.22 24.14 4.56
N ASN A 37 -0.04 24.81 3.45
CA ASN A 37 0.87 24.90 2.32
C ASN A 37 2.20 25.56 2.70
N GLY A 38 2.19 26.59 3.56
CA GLY A 38 3.36 27.44 3.81
C GLY A 38 4.59 26.71 4.37
N ALA A 39 4.43 25.94 5.45
CA ALA A 39 5.56 25.29 6.13
C ALA A 39 6.13 24.10 5.34
N TYR A 40 5.27 23.29 4.72
CA TYR A 40 5.69 22.14 3.90
C TYR A 40 6.27 22.62 2.56
N SER A 41 5.66 23.62 1.92
CA SER A 41 6.12 24.12 0.64
C SER A 41 7.45 24.85 0.72
N GLN A 42 7.81 25.44 1.86
CA GLN A 42 9.15 26.02 2.01
C GLN A 42 10.25 24.95 1.94
N GLY A 43 10.04 23.80 2.57
CA GLY A 43 10.97 22.66 2.50
C GLY A 43 11.07 22.08 1.08
N CYS A 44 9.95 22.06 0.36
CA CYS A 44 9.90 21.52 -0.99
C CYS A 44 10.30 22.52 -2.07
N SER A 45 10.16 23.83 -1.90
CA SER A 45 10.40 24.80 -2.98
C SER A 45 11.88 24.94 -3.38
N THR A 46 12.79 24.62 -2.46
CA THR A 46 14.23 24.87 -2.57
C THR A 46 15.07 23.63 -2.87
N LEU A 47 14.44 22.46 -3.01
CA LEU A 47 15.15 21.22 -3.32
C LEU A 47 15.80 21.30 -4.71
N ARG A 48 17.09 20.96 -4.79
CA ARG A 48 17.89 20.99 -6.03
C ARG A 48 17.78 19.71 -6.86
N ILE A 49 17.06 18.70 -6.36
CA ILE A 49 16.95 17.38 -6.98
C ILE A 49 15.83 17.28 -8.02
N TYR A 50 15.05 18.34 -8.22
CA TYR A 50 13.96 18.30 -9.20
C TYR A 50 14.48 18.32 -10.63
N GLU A 51 13.77 17.59 -11.47
CA GLU A 51 13.88 17.74 -12.92
C GLU A 51 13.05 18.93 -13.40
N ASN A 52 13.50 19.57 -14.49
CA ASN A 52 12.74 20.65 -15.15
C ASN A 52 11.38 20.16 -15.67
N VAL A 53 11.29 18.90 -16.07
CA VAL A 53 10.05 18.29 -16.56
C VAL A 53 9.12 18.03 -15.39
N ARG A 54 7.90 18.58 -15.42
CA ARG A 54 6.87 18.40 -14.37
C ARG A 54 7.33 18.87 -12.98
N ILE A 55 8.13 19.94 -12.94
CA ILE A 55 8.67 20.49 -11.69
C ILE A 55 7.58 20.91 -10.71
N ASN A 56 6.45 21.41 -11.22
CA ASN A 56 5.32 21.84 -10.38
C ASN A 56 4.64 20.64 -9.74
N GLU A 57 4.45 19.56 -10.48
CA GLU A 57 3.92 18.30 -9.99
C GLU A 57 4.88 17.67 -8.98
N GLN A 58 6.19 17.65 -9.24
CA GLN A 58 7.20 17.18 -8.28
C GLN A 58 7.17 17.98 -6.97
N LYS A 59 7.10 19.32 -7.04
CA LYS A 59 6.96 20.19 -5.87
C LYS A 59 5.66 19.93 -5.12
N ASN A 60 4.55 19.80 -5.83
CA ASN A 60 3.25 19.51 -5.22
C ASN A 60 3.24 18.14 -4.53
N THR A 61 3.73 17.09 -5.19
CA THR A 61 3.88 15.76 -4.60
C THR A 61 4.81 15.78 -3.39
N CYS A 62 5.92 16.53 -3.43
CA CYS A 62 6.78 16.75 -2.26
C CYS A 62 5.98 17.35 -1.10
N THR A 63 5.28 18.47 -1.32
CA THR A 63 4.53 19.16 -0.25
C THR A 63 3.47 18.24 0.36
N ARG A 64 2.73 17.52 -0.48
CA ARG A 64 1.70 16.55 -0.05
C ARG A 64 2.32 15.37 0.70
N LEU A 65 3.47 14.87 0.26
CA LEU A 65 4.18 13.77 0.92
C LEU A 65 4.68 14.18 2.32
N PHE A 66 5.21 15.39 2.47
CA PHE A 66 5.56 15.95 3.78
C PHE A 66 4.32 16.04 4.67
N LYS A 67 3.22 16.67 4.20
CA LYS A 67 1.93 16.73 4.93
C LYS A 67 1.50 15.35 5.41
N ASN A 68 1.48 14.37 4.51
CA ASN A 68 1.02 13.01 4.77
C ASN A 68 1.93 12.28 5.78
N THR A 69 3.25 12.45 5.67
CA THR A 69 4.20 11.87 6.63
C THR A 69 4.02 12.48 8.03
N PHE A 70 3.80 13.79 8.11
CA PHE A 70 3.55 14.49 9.38
C PHE A 70 2.22 14.09 10.03
N LEU A 71 1.16 13.94 9.22
CA LEU A 71 -0.14 13.45 9.68
C LEU A 71 0.01 12.11 10.40
N LEU A 72 0.75 11.17 9.81
CA LEU A 72 1.00 9.85 10.38
C LEU A 72 1.85 9.91 11.65
N SER A 73 2.86 10.78 11.69
CA SER A 73 3.78 10.86 12.84
C SER A 73 3.19 11.53 14.08
N ASN A 74 2.04 12.21 13.94
CA ASN A 74 1.42 13.00 15.01
C ASN A 74 0.18 12.35 15.63
N ARG A 75 -0.28 11.21 15.10
CA ARG A 75 -1.42 10.49 15.67
C ARG A 75 -0.95 9.39 16.64
N ASP A 76 -1.70 9.21 17.72
CA ASP A 76 -1.50 8.13 18.68
C ASP A 76 -2.18 6.86 18.16
N TYR A 77 -1.46 6.12 17.32
CA TYR A 77 -1.88 4.81 16.82
C TYR A 77 -1.37 3.67 17.72
N ARG A 78 -2.11 2.56 17.78
CA ARG A 78 -1.51 1.28 18.20
C ARG A 78 -0.50 0.84 17.12
N THR A 79 0.54 0.10 17.50
CA THR A 79 1.64 -0.28 16.57
C THR A 79 1.16 -0.97 15.30
N ASP A 80 0.20 -1.90 15.40
CA ASP A 80 -0.31 -2.63 14.23
C ASP A 80 -1.14 -1.74 13.29
N ASP A 81 -1.91 -0.80 13.88
CA ASP A 81 -2.66 0.20 13.13
C ASP A 81 -1.71 1.15 12.38
N PHE A 82 -0.56 1.50 13.00
CA PHE A 82 0.44 2.37 12.38
C PHE A 82 1.01 1.79 11.07
N ASN A 83 1.38 0.51 11.06
CA ASN A 83 1.93 -0.15 9.88
C ASN A 83 0.93 -0.17 8.71
N LYS A 84 -0.36 -0.41 9.00
CA LYS A 84 -1.44 -0.34 8.02
C LYS A 84 -1.51 1.04 7.36
N TYR A 85 -1.45 2.12 8.14
CA TYR A 85 -1.53 3.47 7.59
C TYR A 85 -0.29 3.89 6.80
N CYS A 86 0.89 3.38 7.17
CA CYS A 86 2.10 3.52 6.35
C CYS A 86 1.96 2.83 4.99
N ASP A 87 1.34 1.65 4.94
CA ASP A 87 1.08 0.99 3.67
C ASP A 87 0.14 1.77 2.77
N ILE A 88 -0.88 2.40 3.35
CA ILE A 88 -1.79 3.28 2.59
C ILE A 88 -1.03 4.49 2.05
N LEU A 89 -0.06 5.03 2.79
CA LEU A 89 0.85 6.08 2.28
C LEU A 89 1.66 5.60 1.08
N TYR A 90 2.25 4.41 1.14
CA TYR A 90 3.04 3.88 0.03
C TYR A 90 2.17 3.64 -1.22
N ILE A 91 0.93 3.17 -1.02
CA ILE A 91 -0.07 2.99 -2.09
C ILE A 91 -0.42 4.35 -2.72
N TRP A 92 -0.71 5.37 -1.90
CA TRP A 92 -0.96 6.72 -2.38
C TRP A 92 0.22 7.27 -3.18
N LEU A 93 1.44 7.13 -2.67
CA LEU A 93 2.64 7.63 -3.35
C LEU A 93 2.87 6.94 -4.69
N TYR A 94 2.59 5.63 -4.78
CA TYR A 94 2.63 4.90 -6.04
C TYR A 94 1.69 5.51 -7.07
N PHE A 95 0.42 5.67 -6.75
CA PHE A 95 -0.56 6.22 -7.69
C PHE A 95 -0.32 7.67 -8.04
N GLU A 96 0.20 8.47 -7.10
CA GLU A 96 0.62 9.85 -7.36
C GLU A 96 1.75 9.90 -8.41
N ILE A 97 2.78 9.05 -8.26
CA ILE A 97 3.88 8.94 -9.22
C ILE A 97 3.36 8.51 -10.60
N GLN A 98 2.48 7.52 -10.66
CA GLN A 98 1.91 7.03 -11.93
C GLN A 98 1.02 8.08 -12.60
N LYS A 99 0.12 8.71 -11.84
CA LYS A 99 -0.83 9.74 -12.33
C LYS A 99 -0.11 10.90 -12.99
N TYR A 100 0.98 11.36 -12.37
CA TYR A 100 1.76 12.48 -12.88
C TYR A 100 3.01 12.05 -13.63
N ASN A 101 3.19 10.76 -13.93
CA ASN A 101 4.37 10.20 -14.61
C ASN A 101 5.68 10.82 -14.10
N LEU A 102 5.85 10.80 -12.78
CA LEU A 102 7.00 11.40 -12.10
C LEU A 102 8.20 10.46 -12.12
N ASN A 103 9.41 11.02 -12.05
CA ASN A 103 10.59 10.21 -11.81
C ASN A 103 10.55 9.62 -10.40
N ALA A 104 10.28 8.31 -10.31
CA ALA A 104 10.19 7.59 -9.06
C ALA A 104 11.46 7.71 -8.21
N GLN A 105 12.65 7.76 -8.82
CA GLN A 105 13.91 7.89 -8.08
C GLN A 105 13.97 9.23 -7.32
N ILE A 106 13.54 10.33 -7.95
CA ILE A 106 13.49 11.65 -7.32
C ILE A 106 12.47 11.65 -6.19
N ILE A 107 11.25 11.15 -6.44
CA ILE A 107 10.19 11.13 -5.43
C ILE A 107 10.56 10.22 -4.25
N ASN A 108 11.22 9.09 -4.50
CA ASN A 108 11.72 8.19 -3.45
C ASN A 108 12.79 8.85 -2.56
N GLN A 109 13.69 9.65 -3.13
CA GLN A 109 14.66 10.44 -2.35
C GLN A 109 13.96 11.49 -1.48
N ILE A 110 12.95 12.17 -2.03
CA ILE A 110 12.11 13.11 -1.29
C ILE A 110 11.41 12.38 -0.13
N PHE A 111 10.92 11.16 -0.37
CA PHE A 111 10.23 10.37 0.65
C PHE A 111 11.13 10.03 1.84
N GLN A 112 12.36 9.57 1.59
CA GLN A 112 13.33 9.34 2.66
C GLN A 112 13.60 10.63 3.45
N GLY A 113 13.70 11.76 2.76
CA GLY A 113 13.83 13.08 3.38
C GLY A 113 12.64 13.45 4.27
N SER A 114 11.41 13.17 3.83
CA SER A 114 10.20 13.48 4.60
C SER A 114 10.08 12.60 5.86
N ILE A 115 10.39 11.30 5.76
CA ILE A 115 10.47 10.37 6.90
C ILE A 115 11.46 10.90 7.94
N ASN A 116 12.68 11.24 7.52
CA ASN A 116 13.72 11.77 8.40
C ASN A 116 13.31 13.10 9.07
N ALA A 117 12.63 13.98 8.33
CA ALA A 117 12.12 15.24 8.87
C ALA A 117 11.00 15.04 9.89
N ALA A 118 10.07 14.12 9.63
CA ALA A 118 8.99 13.77 10.53
C ALA A 118 9.51 13.14 11.82
N GLN A 119 10.47 12.21 11.74
CA GLN A 119 11.12 11.59 12.91
C GLN A 119 11.74 12.63 13.86
N LYS A 120 12.41 13.66 13.31
CA LYS A 120 13.03 14.73 14.12
C LYS A 120 12.03 15.60 14.87
N LYS A 121 10.80 15.70 14.37
CA LYS A 121 9.74 16.56 14.94
C LYS A 121 8.68 15.81 15.72
N SER A 122 8.55 14.50 15.48
CA SER A 122 7.53 13.67 16.12
C SER A 122 7.83 13.42 17.59
N ARG A 123 6.77 13.43 18.40
CA ARG A 123 6.80 13.10 19.83
C ARG A 123 6.77 11.60 20.09
N THR A 124 6.25 10.81 19.15
CA THR A 124 5.93 9.38 19.34
C THR A 124 7.04 8.44 18.85
N LYS A 125 8.13 8.96 18.27
CA LYS A 125 9.28 8.22 17.68
C LYS A 125 8.92 7.24 16.54
N PHE A 126 7.65 6.97 16.27
CA PHE A 126 7.23 6.12 15.16
C PHE A 126 7.19 6.92 13.85
N SER A 127 7.82 6.35 12.83
CA SER A 127 7.75 6.84 11.45
C SER A 127 7.70 5.65 10.51
N CYS A 128 7.05 5.83 9.37
CA CYS A 128 6.93 4.78 8.38
C CYS A 128 8.33 4.35 7.92
N PRO A 129 8.66 3.05 7.97
CA PRO A 129 9.90 2.57 7.38
C PRO A 129 9.90 2.91 5.89
N TYR A 130 11.08 3.13 5.31
CA TYR A 130 11.14 3.40 3.88
C TYR A 130 10.70 2.16 3.08
N PHE A 131 9.73 2.35 2.18
CA PHE A 131 9.27 1.35 1.21
C PHE A 131 8.68 2.07 -0.02
N SER A 132 8.87 1.52 -1.21
CA SER A 132 8.30 2.08 -2.44
C SER A 132 7.89 0.99 -3.43
N TYR A 133 6.67 1.11 -3.97
CA TYR A 133 6.19 0.22 -5.02
C TYR A 133 6.80 0.50 -6.40
N ASN A 134 7.53 1.62 -6.54
CA ASN A 134 8.19 1.99 -7.80
C ASN A 134 9.67 1.56 -7.85
N GLU A 135 10.12 0.78 -6.87
CA GLU A 135 11.44 0.15 -6.91
C GLU A 135 11.37 -1.22 -7.59
N LYS A 136 12.37 -2.10 -7.37
CA LYS A 136 12.49 -3.41 -8.02
C LYS A 136 11.42 -4.41 -7.53
N LEU A 137 10.16 -4.13 -7.86
CA LEU A 137 9.00 -4.97 -7.61
C LEU A 137 8.30 -5.27 -8.94
N GLU A 138 8.05 -6.55 -9.15
CA GLU A 138 7.28 -7.01 -10.30
C GLU A 138 5.79 -6.84 -10.05
N GLU A 139 5.09 -6.26 -11.03
CA GLU A 139 3.63 -6.10 -11.03
C GLU A 139 3.08 -5.46 -9.73
N PRO A 140 3.53 -4.24 -9.38
CA PRO A 140 3.26 -3.61 -8.07
C PRO A 140 1.77 -3.49 -7.71
N GLU A 141 0.88 -3.30 -8.69
CA GLU A 141 -0.57 -3.23 -8.45
C GLU A 141 -1.16 -4.53 -7.91
N LYS A 142 -0.65 -5.68 -8.38
CA LYS A 142 -1.03 -6.99 -7.84
C LYS A 142 -0.54 -7.14 -6.39
N LEU A 143 0.69 -6.69 -6.12
CA LEU A 143 1.28 -6.71 -4.76
C LEU A 143 0.53 -5.77 -3.79
N ILE A 144 0.08 -4.60 -4.26
CA ILE A 144 -0.76 -3.68 -3.49
C ILE A 144 -2.02 -4.41 -3.00
N LYS A 145 -2.68 -5.18 -3.88
CA LYS A 145 -3.88 -5.96 -3.50
C LYS A 145 -3.57 -6.97 -2.39
N LEU A 146 -2.46 -7.69 -2.51
CA LEU A 146 -2.04 -8.65 -1.50
C LEU A 146 -1.72 -7.98 -0.15
N ARG A 147 -1.07 -6.81 -0.14
CA ARG A 147 -0.80 -6.09 1.11
C ARG A 147 -2.08 -5.55 1.74
N ILE A 148 -3.03 -5.02 0.96
CA ILE A 148 -4.33 -4.61 1.50
C ILE A 148 -5.03 -5.79 2.18
N PHE A 149 -4.96 -7.00 1.64
CA PHE A 149 -5.50 -8.20 2.30
C PHE A 149 -4.90 -8.40 3.71
N GLN A 150 -3.57 -8.30 3.85
CA GLN A 150 -2.85 -8.59 5.10
C GLN A 150 -3.37 -7.78 6.30
N TYR A 151 -3.67 -6.49 6.11
CA TYR A 151 -4.13 -5.61 7.19
C TYR A 151 -5.65 -5.58 7.38
N ASN A 152 -6.40 -6.32 6.56
CA ASN A 152 -7.86 -6.39 6.63
C ASN A 152 -8.38 -7.80 6.90
N THR A 153 -7.51 -8.72 7.34
CA THR A 153 -7.86 -10.13 7.62
C THR A 153 -9.00 -10.28 8.62
N SER A 154 -9.04 -9.46 9.69
CA SER A 154 -10.14 -9.46 10.67
C SER A 154 -11.48 -9.04 10.06
N THR A 155 -11.49 -7.97 9.25
CA THR A 155 -12.69 -7.50 8.54
C THR A 155 -13.18 -8.55 7.56
N ILE A 156 -12.27 -9.12 6.75
CA ILE A 156 -12.56 -10.20 5.80
C ILE A 156 -13.15 -11.41 6.53
N LYS A 157 -12.56 -11.81 7.66
CA LYS A 157 -13.06 -12.92 8.48
C LYS A 157 -14.48 -12.69 8.97
N ASN A 158 -14.76 -11.51 9.51
CA ASN A 158 -16.08 -11.19 10.05
C ASN A 158 -17.16 -11.20 8.97
N ILE A 159 -16.85 -10.68 7.79
CA ILE A 159 -17.77 -10.66 6.64
C ILE A 159 -18.03 -12.07 6.13
N LEU A 160 -16.98 -12.87 5.94
CA LEU A 160 -17.12 -14.23 5.40
C LEU A 160 -17.80 -15.20 6.37
N ASN A 161 -17.66 -14.99 7.69
CA ASN A 161 -18.38 -15.75 8.72
C ASN A 161 -19.89 -15.47 8.75
N ASN A 162 -20.36 -14.37 8.14
CA ASN A 162 -21.77 -14.03 8.05
C ASN A 162 -22.22 -14.11 6.59
N ILE A 163 -22.82 -15.23 6.19
CA ILE A 163 -23.28 -15.45 4.81
C ILE A 163 -24.33 -14.42 4.35
N ASN A 164 -25.06 -13.82 5.29
CA ASN A 164 -26.06 -12.79 5.02
C ASN A 164 -25.47 -11.37 5.03
N HIS A 165 -24.16 -11.21 5.23
CA HIS A 165 -23.53 -9.90 5.17
C HIS A 165 -23.65 -9.32 3.76
N PRO A 166 -24.04 -8.04 3.58
CA PRO A 166 -24.20 -7.45 2.26
C PRO A 166 -22.95 -7.57 1.37
N ASP A 167 -21.76 -7.45 1.98
CA ASP A 167 -20.48 -7.58 1.29
C ASP A 167 -19.92 -9.02 1.24
N ASN A 168 -20.68 -10.05 1.61
CA ASN A 168 -20.15 -11.42 1.67
C ASN A 168 -19.61 -11.88 0.29
N CYS A 169 -20.40 -11.70 -0.77
CA CYS A 169 -20.00 -12.10 -2.12
C CYS A 169 -18.79 -11.31 -2.64
N SER A 170 -18.77 -9.99 -2.49
CA SER A 170 -17.66 -9.14 -2.96
C SER A 170 -16.37 -9.39 -2.15
N CYS A 171 -16.50 -9.70 -0.86
CA CYS A 171 -15.38 -10.12 -0.03
C CYS A 171 -14.83 -11.47 -0.46
N LEU A 172 -15.69 -12.44 -0.79
CA LEU A 172 -15.26 -13.75 -1.28
C LEU A 172 -14.52 -13.64 -2.63
N GLU A 173 -15.05 -12.83 -3.55
CA GLU A 173 -14.41 -12.51 -4.83
C GLU A 173 -13.01 -11.91 -4.62
N TYR A 174 -12.89 -10.92 -3.74
CA TYR A 174 -11.61 -10.30 -3.41
C TYR A 174 -10.58 -11.31 -2.90
N VAL A 175 -10.98 -12.25 -2.03
CA VAL A 175 -10.10 -13.30 -1.52
C VAL A 175 -9.64 -14.24 -2.64
N TYR A 176 -10.54 -14.69 -3.51
CA TYR A 176 -10.17 -15.53 -4.65
C TYR A 176 -9.22 -14.82 -5.62
N GLU A 177 -9.44 -13.53 -5.88
CA GLU A 177 -8.52 -12.75 -6.69
C GLU A 177 -7.11 -12.65 -6.06
N CYS A 178 -7.02 -12.46 -4.75
CA CYS A 178 -5.73 -12.45 -4.04
C CYS A 178 -5.02 -13.81 -4.14
N ILE A 179 -5.75 -14.91 -3.98
CA ILE A 179 -5.21 -16.27 -4.11
C ILE A 179 -4.67 -16.51 -5.53
N ASN A 180 -5.43 -16.13 -6.56
CA ASN A 180 -5.02 -16.29 -7.95
C ASN A 180 -3.78 -15.45 -8.27
N ILE A 181 -3.72 -14.21 -7.79
CA ILE A 181 -2.54 -13.36 -7.90
C ILE A 181 -1.33 -14.02 -7.24
N TYR A 182 -1.48 -14.55 -6.02
CA TYR A 182 -0.39 -15.21 -5.33
C TYR A 182 0.16 -16.40 -6.12
N TYR A 183 -0.71 -17.30 -6.60
CA TYR A 183 -0.25 -18.47 -7.36
C TYR A 183 0.45 -18.08 -8.66
N ASP A 184 -0.13 -17.16 -9.43
CA ASP A 184 0.45 -16.66 -10.68
C ASP A 184 1.83 -16.05 -10.45
N MET A 185 1.93 -15.11 -9.50
CA MET A 185 3.17 -14.40 -9.22
C MET A 185 4.23 -15.29 -8.57
N ASN A 186 3.84 -16.20 -7.66
CA ASN A 186 4.78 -17.09 -7.00
C ASN A 186 5.41 -18.07 -8.00
N ASN A 187 4.63 -18.62 -8.92
CA ASN A 187 5.13 -19.49 -9.99
C ASN A 187 6.04 -18.75 -10.97
N LYS A 188 5.72 -17.48 -11.26
CA LYS A 188 6.47 -16.67 -12.22
C LYS A 188 7.78 -16.10 -11.66
N PHE A 189 7.77 -15.66 -10.40
CA PHE A 189 8.87 -14.86 -9.82
C PHE A 189 9.55 -15.49 -8.61
N CYS A 190 9.01 -16.58 -8.04
CA CYS A 190 9.52 -17.14 -6.78
C CYS A 190 9.70 -18.66 -6.85
N ALA A 191 9.88 -19.21 -8.06
CA ALA A 191 10.01 -20.65 -8.28
C ALA A 191 11.40 -21.20 -7.90
N LYS A 192 12.46 -20.39 -8.01
CA LYS A 192 13.85 -20.82 -7.75
C LYS A 192 14.47 -20.07 -6.57
N PRO A 193 15.44 -20.68 -5.85
CA PRO A 193 16.12 -20.01 -4.73
C PRO A 193 16.82 -18.69 -5.11
N GLU A 194 17.36 -18.58 -6.32
CA GLU A 194 18.00 -17.35 -6.80
C GLU A 194 16.98 -16.22 -7.00
N ASP A 195 15.83 -16.55 -7.58
CA ASP A 195 14.71 -15.62 -7.78
C ASP A 195 14.22 -15.07 -6.44
N ILE A 196 14.06 -15.97 -5.45
CA ILE A 196 13.59 -15.64 -4.10
C ILE A 196 14.58 -14.73 -3.35
N ASN A 197 15.88 -14.99 -3.47
CA ASN A 197 16.87 -14.34 -2.59
C ASN A 197 17.55 -13.13 -3.23
N ILE A 198 17.55 -13.01 -4.55
CA ILE A 198 18.34 -12.01 -5.28
C ILE A 198 17.48 -11.20 -6.23
N THR A 199 16.93 -11.84 -7.27
CA THR A 199 16.32 -11.13 -8.41
C THR A 199 15.01 -10.46 -8.04
N TYR A 200 14.12 -11.19 -7.37
CA TYR A 200 12.75 -10.77 -7.07
C TYR A 200 12.46 -10.74 -5.58
N LYS A 201 13.50 -10.59 -4.75
CA LYS A 201 13.40 -10.67 -3.30
C LYS A 201 12.25 -9.84 -2.73
N GLY A 202 12.10 -8.58 -3.14
CA GLY A 202 11.01 -7.72 -2.64
C GLY A 202 9.61 -8.23 -3.01
N THR A 203 9.43 -8.72 -4.24
CA THR A 203 8.19 -9.37 -4.68
C THR A 203 7.92 -10.64 -3.89
N CYS A 204 8.93 -11.51 -3.72
CA CYS A 204 8.79 -12.77 -3.00
C CYS A 204 8.56 -12.58 -1.50
N ASP A 205 9.14 -11.55 -0.88
CA ASP A 205 8.89 -11.21 0.53
C ASP A 205 7.42 -10.83 0.76
N ILE A 206 6.81 -10.07 -0.16
CA ILE A 206 5.38 -9.72 -0.09
C ILE A 206 4.50 -10.97 -0.27
N LEU A 207 4.83 -11.83 -1.24
CA LEU A 207 4.09 -13.07 -1.50
C LEU A 207 4.17 -14.03 -0.31
N LYS A 208 5.34 -14.18 0.30
CA LYS A 208 5.55 -14.98 1.52
C LYS A 208 4.72 -14.45 2.68
N ASN A 209 4.71 -13.13 2.89
CA ASN A 209 3.89 -12.51 3.92
C ASN A 209 2.39 -12.73 3.67
N PHE A 210 1.94 -12.66 2.41
CA PHE A 210 0.55 -12.97 2.06
C PHE A 210 0.21 -14.42 2.42
N ASN A 211 1.04 -15.39 1.99
CA ASN A 211 0.80 -16.80 2.27
C ASN A 211 0.72 -17.10 3.77
N SER A 212 1.62 -16.50 4.57
CA SER A 212 1.60 -16.63 6.03
C SER A 212 0.29 -16.11 6.65
N ASN A 213 -0.13 -14.91 6.26
CA ASN A 213 -1.37 -14.30 6.75
C ASN A 213 -2.60 -15.10 6.32
N TYR A 214 -2.64 -15.54 5.06
CA TYR A 214 -3.74 -16.34 4.51
C TYR A 214 -3.82 -17.73 5.18
N SER A 215 -2.68 -18.40 5.40
CA SER A 215 -2.62 -19.68 6.11
C SER A 215 -3.09 -19.54 7.57
N SER A 216 -2.66 -18.48 8.26
CA SER A 216 -3.15 -18.18 9.62
C SER A 216 -4.65 -17.91 9.62
N TYR A 217 -5.15 -17.17 8.63
CA TYR A 217 -6.57 -16.93 8.42
C TYR A 217 -7.36 -18.25 8.27
N ILE A 218 -6.92 -19.16 7.38
CA ILE A 218 -7.57 -20.47 7.17
C ILE A 218 -7.59 -21.30 8.45
N ARG A 219 -6.46 -21.43 9.14
CA ARG A 219 -6.36 -22.26 10.37
C ARG A 219 -7.32 -21.79 11.46
N ASN A 220 -7.65 -20.51 11.48
CA ASN A 220 -8.55 -19.90 12.46
C ASN A 220 -10.00 -19.78 11.98
N TYR A 221 -10.33 -20.36 10.82
CA TYR A 221 -11.65 -20.29 10.21
C TYR A 221 -12.37 -21.65 10.30
N ASN A 222 -13.35 -21.74 11.20
CA ASN A 222 -14.09 -22.99 11.50
C ASN A 222 -15.27 -23.25 10.55
N GLY A 223 -15.44 -22.44 9.50
CA GLY A 223 -16.71 -22.33 8.78
C GLY A 223 -16.86 -23.14 7.49
N TRP A 224 -15.78 -23.63 6.87
CA TRP A 224 -15.86 -24.29 5.57
C TRP A 224 -14.92 -25.50 5.49
N ASN A 225 -15.43 -26.59 4.93
CA ASN A 225 -14.73 -27.85 4.70
C ASN A 225 -13.36 -27.56 4.06
N THR A 226 -12.29 -27.96 4.73
CA THR A 226 -10.88 -27.73 4.38
C THR A 226 -10.45 -28.39 3.05
N SER A 227 -11.37 -29.05 2.34
CA SER A 227 -11.12 -29.79 1.10
C SER A 227 -10.90 -28.93 -0.15
N LEU A 228 -11.27 -27.64 -0.15
CA LEU A 228 -10.94 -26.72 -1.26
C LEU A 228 -9.53 -26.11 -1.15
N PHE A 229 -8.89 -26.21 0.02
CA PHE A 229 -7.67 -25.46 0.33
C PHE A 229 -6.49 -26.34 0.78
N SER A 230 -6.68 -27.66 0.86
CA SER A 230 -5.67 -28.63 1.30
C SER A 230 -4.87 -29.28 0.17
N SER A 231 -5.20 -29.01 -1.10
CA SER A 231 -4.60 -29.75 -2.21
C SER A 231 -3.29 -29.18 -2.76
N ASN A 232 -2.75 -28.05 -2.28
CA ASN A 232 -1.52 -27.44 -2.82
C ASN A 232 -0.67 -26.66 -1.79
N ILE A 233 -0.62 -27.08 -0.53
CA ILE A 233 0.43 -26.63 0.42
C ILE A 233 1.60 -27.60 0.36
#